data_AF-A0A9K3LG58-F1
#
_entry.id   AF-A0A9K3LG58-F1
#
_cell.length_a   1.000
_cell.length_b   1.000
_cell.length_c   1.000
_cell.angle_alpha   90.00
_cell.angle_beta   90.00
_cell.angle_gamma   90.00
#
_symmetry.space_group_name_H-M   'P 1'
#
loop_
_entity.id
_entity.type
_entity.pdbx_description
1 polymer ?
#
loop_
_entity_poly.entity_id
_entity_poly.type
_entity_poly.pdbx_seq_one_letter_code
_entity_poly.pdbx_strand_id
1 'polypeptide(L)'
;MSFASTTFEKPEVAVAEEERQRLGRTETRWVRVLRILTLLILVLTAGFVVMAVYSFGRKSQQMSFSSEFEAHAIRVIESFHTGIGRQLSACDTLSASITSYAIESGSVFPNVTVPHWGVMSNNFQIQAQATFVQFYPLVTGNETDDWNRTLWQKYAALNHNWLMPSFTKEHLMRTAQDLQFGYEATPLTSEGVEGTEDSYENDLGHLAHAGSFSPYIWSSRENGPSLPLSGP
;
A
#
# COMPACT_ATOMS: atom_id res chain seq x y z
N MET A 1 -57.39 -66.06 62.58
CA MET A 1 -56.66 -67.31 62.29
C MET A 1 -55.61 -66.98 61.23
N SER A 2 -54.35 -66.90 61.63
CA SER A 2 -53.21 -66.64 60.75
C SER A 2 -52.32 -67.89 60.82
N PHE A 3 -52.18 -68.58 59.69
CA PHE A 3 -51.34 -69.77 59.58
C PHE A 3 -49.93 -69.32 59.21
N ALA A 4 -49.01 -69.48 60.16
CA ALA A 4 -47.58 -69.33 59.91
C ALA A 4 -47.09 -70.56 59.13
N SER A 5 -46.98 -70.44 57.82
CA SER A 5 -46.23 -71.39 56.98
C SER A 5 -44.74 -71.19 57.22
N THR A 6 -44.15 -71.99 58.10
CA THR A 6 -42.70 -72.17 58.18
C THR A 6 -42.26 -73.18 57.12
N THR A 7 -41.89 -72.68 55.94
CA THR A 7 -41.22 -73.46 54.90
C THR A 7 -39.83 -73.87 55.38
N PHE A 8 -39.58 -75.17 55.42
CA PHE A 8 -38.29 -75.77 55.73
C PHE A 8 -37.38 -75.64 54.50
N GLU A 9 -36.60 -74.56 54.48
CA GLU A 9 -35.68 -74.23 53.39
C GLU A 9 -34.44 -75.13 53.49
N LYS A 10 -34.16 -75.87 52.41
CA LYS A 10 -33.11 -76.89 52.37
C LYS A 10 -31.74 -76.17 52.34
N PRO A 11 -30.83 -76.41 53.30
CA PRO A 11 -29.60 -75.62 53.47
C PRO A 11 -28.64 -75.69 52.26
N GLU A 12 -28.79 -76.72 51.42
CA GLU A 12 -28.05 -76.90 50.16
C GLU A 12 -28.37 -75.82 49.11
N VAL A 13 -29.59 -75.27 49.13
CA VAL A 13 -30.03 -74.23 48.17
C VAL A 13 -29.41 -72.87 48.55
N ALA A 14 -29.33 -72.57 49.85
CA ALA A 14 -28.76 -71.32 50.35
C ALA A 14 -27.27 -71.15 49.99
N VAL A 15 -26.47 -72.23 50.09
CA VAL A 15 -25.03 -72.19 49.76
C VAL A 15 -24.79 -71.95 48.26
N ALA A 16 -25.59 -72.58 47.39
CA ALA A 16 -25.49 -72.38 45.94
C ALA A 16 -25.90 -70.95 45.51
N GLU A 17 -26.81 -70.33 46.25
CA GLU A 17 -27.27 -68.96 45.99
C GLU A 17 -26.22 -67.92 46.41
N GLU A 18 -25.51 -68.16 47.50
CA GLU A 18 -24.38 -67.34 47.93
C GLU A 18 -23.21 -67.38 46.93
N GLU A 19 -22.85 -68.56 46.41
CA GLU A 19 -21.80 -68.67 45.38
C GLU A 19 -22.18 -67.94 44.09
N ARG A 20 -23.44 -68.03 43.65
CA ARG A 20 -23.95 -67.29 42.50
C ARG A 20 -23.92 -65.78 42.73
N GLN A 21 -24.28 -65.29 43.91
CA GLN A 21 -24.18 -63.87 44.24
C GLN A 21 -22.72 -63.38 44.26
N ARG A 22 -21.80 -64.22 44.74
CA ARG A 22 -20.37 -63.89 44.78
C ARG A 22 -19.78 -63.80 43.38
N LEU A 23 -20.10 -64.75 42.51
CA LEU A 23 -19.73 -64.74 41.09
C LEU A 23 -20.30 -63.50 40.38
N GLY A 24 -21.59 -63.20 40.60
CA GLY A 24 -22.24 -62.01 40.02
C GLY A 24 -21.61 -60.68 40.45
N ARG A 25 -21.11 -60.58 41.70
CA ARG A 25 -20.39 -59.39 42.21
C ARG A 25 -19.00 -59.23 41.60
N THR A 26 -18.28 -60.34 41.36
CA THR A 26 -16.97 -60.27 40.70
C THR A 26 -17.11 -59.94 39.22
N GLU A 27 -18.12 -60.50 38.55
CA GLU A 27 -18.39 -60.25 37.13
C GLU A 27 -18.79 -58.79 36.89
N THR A 28 -19.66 -58.21 37.72
CA THR A 28 -20.04 -56.79 37.60
C THR A 28 -18.87 -55.82 37.77
N ARG A 29 -17.84 -56.16 38.55
CA ARG A 29 -16.61 -55.36 38.65
C ARG A 29 -15.81 -55.41 37.34
N TRP A 30 -15.61 -56.60 36.77
CA TRP A 30 -14.91 -56.75 35.50
C TRP A 30 -15.64 -56.06 34.35
N VAL A 31 -16.98 -56.19 34.29
CA VAL A 31 -17.80 -55.48 33.30
C VAL A 31 -17.65 -53.96 33.46
N ARG A 32 -17.61 -53.45 34.70
CA ARG A 32 -17.40 -52.01 34.95
C ARG A 32 -16.00 -51.56 34.52
N VAL A 33 -14.95 -52.33 34.81
CA VAL A 33 -13.58 -52.03 34.38
C VAL A 33 -13.48 -52.04 32.86
N LEU A 34 -14.06 -53.04 32.19
CA LEU A 34 -14.06 -53.14 30.73
C LEU A 34 -14.75 -51.92 30.09
N ARG A 35 -15.87 -51.47 30.65
CA ARG A 35 -16.59 -50.26 30.20
C ARG A 35 -15.76 -48.99 30.39
N ILE A 36 -15.04 -48.86 31.50
CA ILE A 36 -14.16 -47.70 31.73
C ILE A 36 -13.00 -47.73 30.74
N LEU A 37 -12.42 -48.91 30.50
CA LEU A 37 -11.31 -49.10 29.58
C LEU A 37 -11.71 -48.78 28.13
N THR A 38 -12.89 -49.22 27.68
CA THR A 38 -13.38 -48.87 26.34
C THR A 38 -13.66 -47.38 26.20
N LEU A 39 -14.24 -46.73 27.23
CA LEU A 39 -14.42 -45.27 27.24
C LEU A 39 -13.08 -44.54 27.17
N LEU A 40 -12.07 -45.00 27.90
CA LEU A 40 -10.74 -44.40 27.89
C LEU A 40 -10.08 -44.52 26.52
N ILE A 41 -10.14 -45.70 25.89
CA ILE A 41 -9.64 -45.90 24.52
C ILE A 41 -10.35 -44.96 23.55
N LEU A 42 -11.67 -44.81 23.67
CA LEU A 42 -12.46 -43.94 22.80
C LEU A 42 -12.10 -42.45 22.96
N VAL A 43 -11.81 -42.01 24.18
CA VAL A 43 -11.31 -40.64 24.44
C VAL A 43 -9.90 -40.45 23.87
N LEU A 44 -9.01 -41.43 24.03
CA LEU A 44 -7.65 -41.35 23.48
C LEU A 44 -7.65 -41.30 21.95
N THR A 45 -8.44 -42.14 21.28
CA THR A 45 -8.53 -42.13 19.82
C THR A 45 -9.16 -40.84 19.31
N ALA A 46 -10.22 -40.35 19.96
CA ALA A 46 -10.82 -39.05 19.63
C ALA A 46 -9.81 -37.91 19.80
N GLY A 47 -9.07 -37.88 20.92
CA GLY A 47 -8.03 -36.89 21.17
C GLY A 47 -6.91 -36.95 20.13
N PHE A 48 -6.48 -38.15 19.73
CA PHE A 48 -5.48 -38.35 18.70
C PHE A 48 -5.93 -37.82 17.34
N VAL A 49 -7.18 -38.10 16.93
CA VAL A 49 -7.73 -37.59 15.66
C VAL A 49 -7.80 -36.06 15.66
N VAL A 50 -8.29 -35.45 16.74
CA VAL A 50 -8.35 -33.97 16.86
C VAL A 50 -6.96 -33.37 16.78
N MET A 51 -5.98 -33.94 17.49
CA MET A 51 -4.59 -33.50 17.47
C MET A 51 -3.98 -33.61 16.06
N ALA A 52 -4.24 -34.72 15.37
CA ALA A 52 -3.74 -34.96 14.02
C ALA A 52 -4.32 -33.97 13.01
N VAL A 53 -5.64 -33.75 13.03
CA VAL A 53 -6.33 -32.78 12.16
C VAL A 53 -5.83 -31.37 12.43
N TYR A 54 -5.70 -30.98 13.71
CA TYR A 54 -5.17 -29.67 14.09
C TYR A 54 -3.74 -29.46 13.59
N SER A 55 -2.85 -30.44 13.80
CA SER A 55 -1.45 -30.36 13.38
C SER A 55 -1.32 -30.30 11.86
N PHE A 56 -2.10 -31.09 11.12
CA PHE A 56 -2.12 -31.08 9.67
C PHE A 56 -2.67 -29.75 9.13
N GLY A 57 -3.79 -29.28 9.67
CA GLY A 57 -4.40 -28.00 9.31
C GLY A 57 -3.45 -26.83 9.54
N ARG A 58 -2.80 -26.78 10.70
CA ARG A 58 -1.84 -25.72 11.03
C ARG A 58 -0.63 -25.70 10.08
N LYS A 59 -0.08 -26.87 9.75
CA LYS A 59 1.05 -26.96 8.80
C LYS A 59 0.65 -26.54 7.39
N SER A 60 -0.52 -26.97 6.93
CA SER A 60 -1.05 -26.59 5.61
C SER A 60 -1.30 -25.09 5.52
N GLN A 61 -1.93 -24.50 6.54
CA GLN A 61 -2.17 -23.05 6.61
C GLN A 61 -0.88 -22.25 6.62
N GLN A 62 0.12 -22.66 7.40
CA GLN A 62 1.40 -21.97 7.46
C GLN A 62 2.13 -22.01 6.10
N MET A 63 2.08 -23.15 5.41
CA MET A 63 2.68 -23.30 4.07
C MET A 63 1.95 -22.43 3.04
N SER A 64 0.61 -22.45 3.04
CA SER A 64 -0.20 -21.59 2.16
C SER A 64 0.08 -20.12 2.40
N PHE A 65 0.08 -19.70 3.67
CA PHE A 65 0.39 -18.32 4.04
C PHE A 65 1.79 -17.91 3.61
N SER A 66 2.81 -18.75 3.84
CA SER A 66 4.19 -18.43 3.46
C SER A 66 4.33 -18.30 1.95
N SER A 67 3.71 -19.20 1.18
CA SER A 67 3.72 -19.16 -0.28
C SER A 67 2.97 -17.95 -0.84
N GLU A 68 1.82 -17.61 -0.29
CA GLU A 68 1.04 -16.43 -0.72
C GLU A 68 1.77 -15.14 -0.37
N PHE A 69 2.32 -15.06 0.85
CA PHE A 69 3.11 -13.92 1.28
C PHE A 69 4.34 -13.72 0.39
N GLU A 70 5.08 -14.80 0.09
CA GLU A 70 6.23 -14.75 -0.82
C GLU A 70 5.82 -14.28 -2.22
N ALA A 71 4.74 -14.83 -2.78
CA ALA A 71 4.22 -14.41 -4.08
C ALA A 71 3.82 -12.93 -4.09
N HIS A 72 3.20 -12.42 -3.03
CA HIS A 72 2.87 -11.00 -2.90
C HIS A 72 4.10 -10.12 -2.74
N ALA A 73 5.08 -10.53 -1.94
CA ALA A 73 6.33 -9.80 -1.77
C ALA A 73 7.10 -9.69 -3.10
N ILE A 74 7.18 -10.78 -3.87
CA ILE A 74 7.79 -10.78 -5.20
C ILE A 74 7.08 -9.78 -6.12
N ARG A 75 5.74 -9.77 -6.14
CA ARG A 75 4.97 -8.82 -6.97
C ARG A 75 5.21 -7.37 -6.60
N VAL A 76 5.35 -7.05 -5.31
CA VAL A 76 5.68 -5.69 -4.85
C VAL A 76 7.09 -5.29 -5.28
N ILE A 77 8.05 -6.19 -5.19
CA ILE A 77 9.43 -5.95 -5.64
C ILE A 77 9.47 -5.77 -7.16
N GLU A 78 8.76 -6.61 -7.91
CA GLU A 78 8.69 -6.55 -9.38
C GLU A 78 8.01 -5.26 -9.86
N SER A 79 6.93 -4.83 -9.21
CA SER A 79 6.26 -3.57 -9.53
C SER A 79 7.15 -2.36 -9.24
N PHE A 80 7.92 -2.40 -8.15
CA PHE A 80 8.90 -1.38 -7.82
C PHE A 80 10.04 -1.32 -8.85
N HIS A 81 10.64 -2.45 -9.22
CA HIS A 81 11.68 -2.50 -10.26
C HIS A 81 11.17 -1.99 -11.61
N THR A 82 9.96 -2.38 -11.99
CA THR A 82 9.31 -1.90 -13.22
C THR A 82 9.05 -0.40 -13.16
N GLY A 83 8.60 0.11 -12.00
CA GLY A 83 8.38 1.54 -11.77
C GLY A 83 9.67 2.35 -11.91
N ILE A 84 10.74 1.95 -11.22
CA ILE A 84 12.05 2.60 -11.31
C ILE A 84 12.60 2.52 -12.73
N GLY A 85 12.51 1.37 -13.40
CA GLY A 85 12.99 1.21 -14.78
C GLY A 85 12.33 2.19 -15.74
N ARG A 86 11.02 2.41 -15.60
CA ARG A 86 10.29 3.42 -16.38
C ARG A 86 10.73 4.84 -16.03
N GLN A 87 10.90 5.16 -14.76
CA GLN A 87 11.35 6.49 -14.31
C GLN A 87 12.74 6.83 -14.84
N LEU A 88 13.68 5.89 -14.74
CA LEU A 88 15.05 6.06 -15.24
C LEU A 88 15.09 6.19 -16.76
N SER A 89 14.30 5.38 -17.49
CA SER A 89 14.20 5.47 -18.94
C SER A 89 13.61 6.81 -19.42
N ALA A 90 12.59 7.31 -18.73
CA ALA A 90 12.05 8.65 -18.98
C ALA A 90 13.10 9.75 -18.69
N CYS A 91 13.91 9.57 -17.63
CA CYS A 91 14.97 10.50 -17.26
C CYS A 91 16.10 10.52 -18.29
N ASP A 92 16.52 9.36 -18.77
CA ASP A 92 17.50 9.24 -19.84
C ASP A 92 17.00 9.90 -21.13
N THR A 93 15.74 9.66 -21.51
CA THR A 93 15.11 10.29 -22.68
C THR A 93 15.07 11.82 -22.54
N LEU A 94 14.68 12.34 -21.38
CA LEU A 94 14.64 13.77 -21.11
C LEU A 94 16.05 14.39 -21.15
N SER A 95 17.02 13.74 -20.50
CA SER A 95 18.42 14.16 -20.48
C SER A 95 19.04 14.18 -21.87
N ALA A 96 18.81 13.13 -22.67
CA ALA A 96 19.26 13.04 -24.05
C ALA A 96 18.65 14.14 -24.92
N SER A 97 17.37 14.47 -24.72
CA SER A 97 16.71 15.54 -25.45
C SER A 97 17.27 16.92 -25.11
N ILE A 98 17.50 17.22 -23.83
CA ILE A 98 18.13 18.48 -23.39
C ILE A 98 19.57 18.58 -23.95
N THR A 99 20.33 17.49 -23.88
CA THR A 99 21.71 17.44 -24.38
C THR A 99 21.77 17.62 -25.89
N SER A 100 20.89 16.94 -26.63
CA SER A 100 20.77 17.10 -28.09
C SER A 100 20.45 18.54 -28.47
N TYR A 101 19.52 19.18 -27.75
CA TYR A 101 19.19 20.58 -27.97
C TYR A 101 20.37 21.52 -27.67
N ALA A 102 21.11 21.27 -26.59
CA ALA A 102 22.30 22.06 -26.26
C ALA A 102 23.34 21.99 -27.39
N ILE A 103 23.58 20.79 -27.94
CA ILE A 103 24.48 20.58 -29.07
C ILE A 103 23.99 21.31 -30.33
N GLU A 104 22.71 21.17 -30.68
CA GLU A 104 22.12 21.77 -31.89
C GLU A 104 22.09 23.30 -31.84
N SER A 105 21.76 23.87 -30.67
CA SER A 105 21.72 25.32 -30.45
C SER A 105 23.10 25.95 -30.27
N GLY A 106 24.16 25.15 -30.12
CA GLY A 106 25.50 25.62 -29.75
C GLY A 106 25.57 26.15 -28.31
N SER A 107 24.60 25.81 -27.46
CA SER A 107 24.58 26.19 -26.04
C SER A 107 25.53 25.29 -25.24
N VAL A 108 26.15 25.84 -24.20
CA VAL A 108 27.09 25.11 -23.34
C VAL A 108 26.50 25.00 -21.94
N PHE A 109 26.43 23.78 -21.39
CA PHE A 109 26.03 23.57 -20.00
C PHE A 109 26.94 24.34 -19.04
N PRO A 110 26.40 25.01 -18.00
CA PRO A 110 25.01 24.99 -17.52
C PRO A 110 24.05 26.01 -18.18
N ASN A 111 24.52 26.78 -19.17
CA ASN A 111 23.79 27.91 -19.77
C ASN A 111 22.91 27.45 -20.94
N VAL A 112 21.88 26.67 -20.63
CA VAL A 112 20.94 26.11 -21.61
C VAL A 112 19.51 26.48 -21.22
N THR A 113 18.75 27.05 -22.16
CA THR A 113 17.30 27.30 -22.03
C THR A 113 16.56 26.31 -22.93
N VAL A 114 15.87 25.35 -22.33
CA VAL A 114 15.22 24.27 -23.08
C VAL A 114 13.91 24.78 -23.69
N PRO A 115 13.71 24.70 -25.02
CA PRO A 115 12.44 25.12 -25.61
C PRO A 115 11.34 24.13 -25.22
N HIS A 116 10.09 24.61 -25.15
CA HIS A 116 8.91 23.77 -24.94
C HIS A 116 8.94 22.91 -23.67
N TRP A 117 9.59 23.39 -22.60
CA TRP A 117 9.75 22.66 -21.35
C TRP A 117 8.45 22.08 -20.80
N GLY A 118 7.35 22.85 -20.79
CA GLY A 118 6.06 22.37 -20.27
C GLY A 118 5.59 21.07 -20.94
N VAL A 119 5.72 20.97 -22.27
CA VAL A 119 5.36 19.75 -23.00
C VAL A 119 6.29 18.60 -22.65
N MET A 120 7.60 18.84 -22.58
CA MET A 120 8.59 17.82 -22.25
C MET A 120 8.45 17.34 -20.80
N SER A 121 8.26 18.26 -19.87
CA SER A 121 8.05 17.96 -18.45
C SER A 121 6.74 17.23 -18.22
N ASN A 122 5.67 17.58 -18.91
CA ASN A 122 4.41 16.84 -18.82
C ASN A 122 4.54 15.42 -19.39
N ASN A 123 5.21 15.27 -20.53
CA ASN A 123 5.49 13.95 -21.10
C ASN A 123 6.31 13.08 -20.13
N PHE A 124 7.33 13.66 -19.50
CA PHE A 124 8.09 12.99 -18.45
C PHE A 124 7.21 12.65 -17.24
N GLN A 125 6.37 13.57 -16.74
CA GLN A 125 5.48 13.33 -15.60
C GLN A 125 4.58 12.13 -15.85
N ILE A 126 3.99 12.03 -17.05
CA ILE A 126 3.14 10.91 -17.45
C ILE A 126 3.95 9.60 -17.53
N GLN A 127 5.13 9.62 -18.13
CA GLN A 127 5.95 8.42 -18.31
C GLN A 127 6.52 7.89 -16.98
N ALA A 128 7.03 8.80 -16.15
CA ALA A 128 7.68 8.54 -14.87
C ALA A 128 6.69 8.47 -13.69
N GLN A 129 5.41 8.80 -13.92
CA GLN A 129 4.42 9.01 -12.85
C GLN A 129 4.93 9.99 -11.78
N ALA A 130 5.64 11.04 -12.21
CA ALA A 130 6.20 12.07 -11.33
C ALA A 130 5.20 13.20 -11.14
N THR A 131 5.14 13.77 -9.93
CA THR A 131 4.27 14.91 -9.62
C THR A 131 4.80 16.23 -10.20
N PHE A 132 6.12 16.38 -10.26
CA PHE A 132 6.78 17.57 -10.81
C PHE A 132 8.14 17.18 -11.38
N VAL A 133 8.67 18.06 -12.25
CA VAL A 133 9.99 17.89 -12.87
C VAL A 133 10.72 19.20 -12.75
N GLN A 134 11.95 19.13 -12.25
CA GLN A 134 12.79 20.30 -12.12
C GLN A 134 14.16 20.05 -12.72
N PHE A 135 14.63 21.03 -13.48
CA PHE A 135 15.96 21.02 -14.05
C PHE A 135 16.91 21.78 -13.13
N TYR A 136 17.93 21.09 -12.63
CA TYR A 136 19.00 21.67 -11.81
C TYR A 136 20.35 21.49 -12.50
N PRO A 137 20.90 22.54 -13.13
CA PRO A 137 22.22 22.45 -13.69
C PRO A 137 23.28 22.31 -12.59
N LEU A 138 24.25 21.41 -12.78
CA LEU A 138 25.40 21.29 -11.90
C LEU A 138 26.42 22.39 -12.24
N VAL A 139 26.68 23.28 -11.28
CA VAL A 139 27.70 24.33 -11.39
C VAL A 139 28.86 23.96 -10.49
N THR A 140 30.00 23.60 -11.08
CA THR A 140 31.22 23.28 -10.31
C THR A 140 31.78 24.57 -9.71
N GLY A 141 31.83 24.64 -8.38
CA GLY A 141 32.33 25.81 -7.65
C GLY A 141 33.68 25.56 -7.01
N ASN A 142 34.70 25.17 -7.77
CA ASN A 142 36.05 25.23 -7.23
C ASN A 142 36.47 26.72 -7.11
N GLU A 143 37.31 27.08 -6.14
CA GLU A 143 37.74 28.48 -5.89
C GLU A 143 38.32 29.17 -7.13
N THR A 144 38.87 28.40 -8.07
CA THR A 144 39.46 28.88 -9.33
C THR A 144 38.45 29.13 -10.44
N ASP A 145 37.20 28.68 -10.33
CA ASP A 145 36.19 28.69 -11.40
C ASP A 145 34.98 29.56 -11.07
N ASP A 146 35.19 30.59 -10.24
CA ASP A 146 34.20 31.60 -9.89
C ASP A 146 33.65 32.35 -11.13
N TRP A 147 34.42 32.34 -12.22
CA TRP A 147 33.99 32.81 -13.53
C TRP A 147 32.77 32.04 -14.07
N ASN A 148 32.77 30.71 -14.04
CA ASN A 148 31.67 29.88 -14.52
C ASN A 148 30.40 30.09 -13.69
N ARG A 149 30.55 30.21 -12.37
CA ARG A 149 29.44 30.57 -11.48
C ARG A 149 28.87 31.95 -11.80
N THR A 150 29.73 32.94 -11.99
CA THR A 150 29.31 34.32 -12.31
C THR A 150 28.59 34.39 -13.66
N LEU A 151 29.10 33.67 -14.67
CA LEU A 151 28.43 33.56 -15.98
C LEU A 151 27.06 32.90 -15.84
N TRP A 152 26.96 31.79 -15.11
CA TRP A 152 25.69 31.12 -14.87
C TRP A 152 24.69 32.01 -14.12
N GLN A 153 25.13 32.75 -13.09
CA GLN A 153 24.26 33.67 -12.35
C GLN A 153 23.72 34.79 -13.26
N LYS A 154 24.59 35.38 -14.10
CA LYS A 154 24.16 36.37 -15.10
C LYS A 154 23.17 35.77 -16.09
N TYR A 155 23.45 34.58 -16.60
CA TYR A 155 22.57 33.86 -17.51
C TYR A 155 21.21 33.56 -16.87
N ALA A 156 21.21 32.98 -15.67
CA ALA A 156 20.01 32.63 -14.92
C ALA A 156 19.18 33.87 -14.59
N ALA A 157 19.81 34.99 -14.20
CA ALA A 157 19.13 36.25 -13.96
C ALA A 157 18.44 36.79 -15.24
N LEU A 158 19.09 36.68 -16.39
CA LEU A 158 18.50 37.11 -17.67
C LEU A 158 17.36 36.18 -18.13
N ASN A 159 17.49 34.88 -17.84
CA ASN A 159 16.57 33.88 -18.36
C ASN A 159 15.51 33.43 -17.36
N HIS A 160 15.48 33.87 -16.09
CA HIS A 160 14.65 33.29 -15.02
C HIS A 160 13.17 33.02 -15.38
N ASN A 161 12.56 33.84 -16.25
CA ASN A 161 11.17 33.70 -16.68
C ASN A 161 10.94 32.73 -17.86
N TRP A 162 11.96 32.04 -18.36
CA TRP A 162 11.87 31.18 -19.54
C TRP A 162 10.85 30.04 -19.40
N LEU A 163 10.59 29.60 -18.18
CA LEU A 163 9.64 28.54 -17.85
C LEU A 163 8.18 29.00 -17.94
N MET A 164 7.88 30.24 -17.58
CA MET A 164 6.50 30.73 -17.42
C MET A 164 5.68 30.68 -18.73
N PRO A 165 6.20 31.11 -19.90
CA PRO A 165 5.47 30.97 -21.16
C PRO A 165 5.20 29.51 -21.52
N SER A 166 6.11 28.60 -21.16
CA SER A 166 5.96 27.17 -21.46
C SER A 166 4.83 26.55 -20.64
N PHE A 167 4.72 26.88 -19.34
CA PHE A 167 3.61 26.43 -18.49
C PHE A 167 2.26 26.99 -18.95
N THR A 168 2.21 28.26 -19.32
CA THR A 168 0.98 28.89 -19.83
C THR A 168 0.50 28.16 -21.08
N LYS A 169 1.40 27.88 -22.02
CA LYS A 169 1.09 27.16 -23.25
C LYS A 169 0.62 25.73 -22.99
N GLU A 170 1.29 25.02 -22.08
CA GLU A 170 0.92 23.66 -21.68
C GLU A 170 -0.48 23.63 -21.07
N HIS A 171 -0.78 24.56 -20.15
CA HIS A 171 -2.09 24.67 -19.52
C HIS A 171 -3.20 24.86 -20.58
N LEU A 172 -2.99 25.77 -21.53
CA LEU A 172 -3.94 25.99 -22.63
C LEU A 172 -4.15 24.73 -23.48
N MET A 173 -3.09 23.98 -23.79
CA MET A 173 -3.19 22.73 -24.54
C MET A 173 -4.00 21.68 -23.78
N ARG A 174 -3.78 21.57 -22.47
CA ARG A 174 -4.53 20.65 -21.61
C ARG A 174 -6.01 21.01 -21.56
N THR A 175 -6.35 22.28 -21.34
CA THR A 175 -7.74 22.74 -21.37
C THR A 175 -8.41 22.47 -22.72
N ALA A 176 -7.70 22.72 -23.83
CA ALA A 176 -8.21 22.42 -25.17
C ALA A 176 -8.45 20.92 -25.40
N GLN A 177 -7.56 20.07 -24.88
CA GLN A 177 -7.71 18.62 -24.93
C GLN A 177 -8.92 18.17 -24.11
N ASP A 178 -9.07 18.65 -22.87
CA ASP A 178 -10.19 18.32 -21.99
C ASP A 178 -11.53 18.67 -22.66
N LEU A 179 -11.62 19.85 -23.28
CA LEU A 179 -12.78 20.29 -24.07
C LEU A 179 -13.07 19.36 -25.26
N GLN A 180 -12.04 18.88 -25.97
CA GLN A 180 -12.22 17.96 -27.10
C GLN A 180 -12.84 16.62 -26.68
N PHE A 181 -12.54 16.14 -25.47
CA PHE A 181 -13.06 14.88 -24.94
C PHE A 181 -14.34 15.04 -24.10
N GLY A 182 -14.90 16.25 -24.02
CA GLY A 182 -16.12 16.52 -23.27
C GLY A 182 -15.92 16.49 -21.75
N TYR A 183 -14.68 16.65 -21.27
CA TYR A 183 -14.43 16.90 -19.86
C TYR A 183 -14.70 18.37 -19.57
N GLU A 184 -15.46 18.65 -18.51
CA GLU A 184 -15.59 20.02 -18.01
C GLU A 184 -14.21 20.48 -17.56
N ALA A 185 -13.70 21.52 -18.24
CA ALA A 185 -12.45 22.15 -17.85
C ALA A 185 -12.58 22.51 -16.37
N THR A 186 -11.71 21.95 -15.52
CA THR A 186 -11.68 22.34 -14.11
C THR A 186 -11.42 23.84 -14.11
N PRO A 187 -12.39 24.68 -13.71
CA PRO A 187 -12.16 26.10 -13.68
C PRO A 187 -10.93 26.32 -12.80
N LEU A 188 -10.04 27.21 -13.20
CA LEU A 188 -9.09 27.79 -12.25
C LEU A 188 -9.92 28.66 -11.29
N THR A 189 -10.79 28.05 -10.48
CA THR A 189 -11.45 28.75 -9.40
C THR A 189 -10.34 29.11 -8.42
N SER A 190 -10.04 30.40 -8.34
CA SER A 190 -9.24 31.03 -7.31
C SER A 190 -9.87 30.93 -5.91
N GLU A 191 -10.80 29.98 -5.69
CA GLU A 191 -11.60 29.77 -4.47
C GLU A 191 -10.79 29.25 -3.26
N GLY A 192 -9.50 29.58 -3.20
CA GLY A 192 -8.64 29.38 -2.04
C GLY A 192 -7.92 30.65 -1.55
N VAL A 193 -8.10 31.80 -2.21
CA VAL A 193 -7.54 33.09 -1.75
C VAL A 193 -8.67 34.11 -1.65
N GLU A 194 -9.46 33.98 -0.59
CA GLU A 194 -10.42 35.01 -0.16
C GLU A 194 -9.61 36.20 0.39
N GLY A 195 -9.17 37.06 -0.53
CA GLY A 195 -8.46 38.31 -0.26
C GLY A 195 -8.96 39.40 -1.20
N THR A 196 -10.01 40.10 -0.76
CA THR A 196 -10.50 41.44 -1.17
C THR A 196 -10.32 41.86 -2.64
N GLU A 197 -11.46 42.02 -3.32
CA GLU A 197 -11.68 42.26 -4.76
C GLU A 197 -11.16 43.56 -5.39
N ASP A 198 -10.50 44.46 -4.66
CA ASP A 198 -10.21 45.81 -5.19
C ASP A 198 -8.89 45.95 -6.00
N SER A 199 -8.21 44.85 -6.38
CA SER A 199 -6.84 44.92 -6.93
C SER A 199 -6.61 44.30 -8.32
N TYR A 200 -7.64 44.07 -9.14
CA TYR A 200 -7.46 43.25 -10.36
C TYR A 200 -7.53 43.97 -11.71
N GLU A 201 -7.82 45.29 -11.77
CA GLU A 201 -7.71 46.03 -13.05
C GLU A 201 -6.29 46.53 -13.38
N ASN A 202 -5.30 46.33 -12.48
CA ASN A 202 -3.89 46.69 -12.72
C ASN A 202 -2.94 45.49 -12.95
N ASP A 203 -3.45 44.26 -12.98
CA ASP A 203 -2.61 43.07 -12.78
C ASP A 203 -2.12 42.33 -14.04
N LEU A 204 -2.36 42.88 -15.24
CA LEU A 204 -1.58 42.50 -16.42
C LEU A 204 -0.11 42.96 -16.32
N GLY A 205 0.20 43.89 -15.40
CA GLY A 205 1.57 44.30 -15.03
C GLY A 205 2.22 43.45 -13.93
N HIS A 206 1.47 42.66 -13.17
CA HIS A 206 1.98 41.91 -12.00
C HIS A 206 2.28 40.43 -12.27
N LEU A 207 1.90 39.89 -13.43
CA LEU A 207 2.36 38.56 -13.87
C LEU A 207 3.88 38.46 -14.06
N ALA A 208 4.61 39.59 -14.06
CA ALA A 208 6.07 39.63 -14.04
C ALA A 208 6.69 39.36 -12.65
N HIS A 209 5.90 39.41 -11.57
CA HIS A 209 6.37 39.14 -10.19
C HIS A 209 5.72 37.90 -9.53
N ALA A 210 4.76 37.25 -10.19
CA ALA A 210 4.13 36.01 -9.73
C ALA A 210 4.97 34.73 -10.00
N GLY A 211 6.29 34.87 -10.14
CA GLY A 211 7.24 33.75 -10.23
C GLY A 211 7.56 33.09 -8.87
N SER A 212 6.90 33.50 -7.78
CA SER A 212 6.98 32.77 -6.52
C SER A 212 6.08 31.54 -6.59
N PHE A 213 6.64 30.47 -7.14
CA PHE A 213 6.15 29.11 -7.03
C PHE A 213 5.93 28.78 -5.54
N SER A 214 4.70 28.92 -5.04
CA SER A 214 4.32 28.38 -3.74
C SER A 214 3.88 26.93 -3.97
N PRO A 215 4.61 25.93 -3.45
CA PRO A 215 4.29 24.53 -3.71
C PRO A 215 2.93 24.22 -3.08
N TYR A 216 1.93 23.94 -3.92
CA TYR A 216 0.70 23.33 -3.46
C TYR A 216 1.02 21.93 -2.92
N ILE A 217 1.07 21.82 -1.59
CA ILE A 217 1.07 20.55 -0.86
C ILE A 217 -0.33 19.96 -1.08
N TRP A 218 -0.45 19.06 -2.05
CA TRP A 218 -1.68 18.28 -2.22
C TRP A 218 -1.68 17.18 -1.16
N SER A 219 -2.46 17.41 -0.10
CA SER A 219 -2.88 16.36 0.82
C SER A 219 -3.66 15.31 0.03
N SER A 220 -3.20 14.07 0.08
CA SER A 220 -3.93 12.90 -0.42
C SER A 220 -5.33 12.88 0.17
N ARG A 221 -6.34 13.11 -0.67
CA ARG A 221 -7.74 12.87 -0.36
C ARG A 221 -7.99 11.36 -0.39
N GLU A 222 -7.55 10.67 0.67
CA GLU A 222 -8.09 9.36 1.01
C GLU A 222 -9.46 9.58 1.64
N ASN A 223 -10.51 9.19 0.91
CA ASN A 223 -11.84 9.02 1.47
C ASN A 223 -11.81 7.83 2.44
N GLY A 224 -11.42 8.07 3.68
CA GLY A 224 -11.68 7.18 4.82
C GLY A 224 -12.94 7.66 5.57
N PRO A 225 -13.81 6.74 6.06
CA PRO A 225 -14.98 7.13 6.84
C PRO A 225 -14.55 7.74 8.18
N SER A 226 -15.08 8.91 8.51
CA SER A 226 -14.86 9.57 9.79
C SER A 226 -15.46 8.74 10.94
N LEU A 227 -14.60 8.31 11.87
CA LEU A 227 -15.03 7.79 13.16
C LEU A 227 -15.53 8.94 14.04
N PRO A 228 -16.63 8.77 14.79
CA PRO A 228 -17.08 9.79 15.74
C PRO A 228 -16.14 9.79 16.95
N LEU A 229 -15.48 10.92 17.20
CA LEU A 229 -14.82 11.20 18.46
C LEU A 229 -15.88 11.47 19.53
N SER A 230 -16.12 10.47 20.37
CA SER A 230 -16.65 10.64 21.72
C SER A 230 -15.58 11.29 22.61
N GLY A 231 -16.00 12.17 23.52
CA GLY A 231 -15.17 13.01 24.40
C GLY A 231 -14.24 12.29 25.39
N PRO A 232 -13.89 12.91 26.53
CA PRO A 232 -14.77 13.69 27.42
C PRO A 232 -14.75 15.21 27.25
#